data_AF-A0AA43LTL0-F1
#
_entry.id   AF-A0AA43LTL0-F1
#
_cell.length_a   1.000
_cell.length_b   1.000
_cell.length_c   1.000
_cell.angle_alpha   90.00
_cell.angle_beta   90.00
_cell.angle_gamma   90.00
#
_symmetry.space_group_name_H-M   'P 1'
#
loop_
_entity.id
_entity.type
_entity.pdbx_description
1 polymer ?
#
loop_
_entity_poly.entity_id
_entity_poly.type
_entity_poly.pdbx_seq_one_letter_code
_entity_poly.pdbx_strand_id
1 'polypeptide(L)'
;MGTIYTLFSFVGDAGFYFFPVFVGYTAAKQFNTSPTMALFLGAIMVHPALIQMAVEGVPFDVYGIPSSVQIHSGTVLPIILVVWIMSYVEVFLKKVTPDI
;
A
#
# COMPACT_ATOMS: atom_id res chain seq x y z
N MET A 1 4.95 16.07 -27.05
CA MET A 1 3.92 15.04 -26.73
C MET A 1 2.55 15.71 -26.74
N GLY A 2 1.57 15.15 -27.45
CA GLY A 2 0.20 15.69 -27.47
C GLY A 2 -0.60 15.27 -26.23
N THR A 3 -1.48 16.15 -25.75
CA THR A 3 -2.34 15.93 -24.56
C THR A 3 -3.17 14.64 -24.63
N ILE A 4 -3.58 14.22 -25.83
CA ILE A 4 -4.31 12.95 -26.03
C ILE A 4 -3.45 11.73 -25.71
N TYR A 5 -2.16 11.75 -26.08
CA TYR A 5 -1.23 10.65 -25.77
C TYR A 5 -1.09 10.51 -24.25
N THR A 6 -0.90 11.63 -23.55
CA THR A 6 -0.79 11.65 -22.08
C THR A 6 -2.05 11.10 -21.41
N LEU A 7 -3.25 11.45 -21.91
CA LEU A 7 -4.51 10.92 -21.39
C LEU A 7 -4.58 9.39 -21.52
N PHE A 8 -4.23 8.84 -22.69
CA PHE A 8 -4.20 7.39 -22.89
C PHE A 8 -3.12 6.71 -22.04
N SER A 9 -1.98 7.36 -21.82
CA SER A 9 -0.96 6.87 -20.88
C SER A 9 -1.52 6.78 -19.46
N PHE A 10 -2.24 7.79 -18.98
CA PHE A 10 -2.86 7.76 -17.64
C PHE A 10 -3.88 6.64 -17.49
N VAL A 11 -4.68 6.37 -18.52
CA VAL A 11 -5.62 5.24 -18.49
C VAL A 11 -4.87 3.90 -18.46
N GLY A 12 -3.75 3.80 -19.19
CA GLY A 12 -2.92 2.61 -19.26
C GLY A 12 -2.15 2.31 -17.97
N ASP A 13 -1.67 3.34 -17.28
CA ASP A 13 -0.87 3.19 -16.06
C ASP A 13 -1.66 3.24 -14.75
N ALA A 14 -2.89 3.80 -14.73
CA ALA A 14 -3.71 3.91 -13.52
C ALA A 14 -3.95 2.55 -12.85
N GLY A 15 -4.22 1.50 -13.62
CA GLY A 15 -4.38 0.15 -13.07
C GLY A 15 -3.13 -0.33 -12.33
N PHE A 16 -1.94 -0.05 -12.89
CA PHE A 16 -0.67 -0.39 -12.26
C PHE A 16 -0.35 0.47 -11.04
N TYR A 17 -0.70 1.75 -11.11
CA TYR A 17 -0.52 2.70 -10.02
C TYR A 17 -1.35 2.32 -8.78
N PHE A 18 -2.63 1.99 -8.97
CA PHE A 18 -3.54 1.62 -7.89
C PHE A 18 -3.56 0.13 -7.56
N PHE A 19 -2.63 -0.67 -8.11
CA PHE A 19 -2.55 -2.11 -7.80
C PHE A 19 -2.49 -2.41 -6.31
N PRO A 20 -1.69 -1.70 -5.49
CA PRO A 20 -1.66 -1.95 -4.05
C PRO A 20 -3.04 -1.83 -3.40
N VAL A 21 -3.88 -0.89 -3.84
CA VAL A 21 -5.23 -0.71 -3.30
C VAL A 21 -6.12 -1.91 -3.62
N PHE A 22 -6.17 -2.31 -4.89
CA PHE A 22 -7.01 -3.43 -5.34
C PHE A 22 -6.56 -4.77 -4.76
N VAL A 23 -5.24 -5.01 -4.75
CA VAL A 23 -4.67 -6.24 -4.20
C VAL A 23 -4.77 -6.27 -2.69
N GLY A 24 -4.64 -5.13 -1.99
CA GLY A 24 -4.86 -5.05 -0.56
C GLY A 24 -6.27 -5.51 -0.17
N TYR A 25 -7.28 -5.05 -0.92
CA TYR A 25 -8.67 -5.50 -0.71
C TYR A 25 -8.86 -7.01 -0.93
N THR A 26 -8.29 -7.57 -2.00
CA THR A 26 -8.41 -9.02 -2.25
C THR A 26 -7.61 -9.84 -1.24
N ALA A 27 -6.43 -9.39 -0.83
CA ALA A 27 -5.63 -10.00 0.24
C ALA A 27 -6.38 -9.99 1.58
N ALA A 28 -7.12 -8.92 1.89
CA ALA A 28 -7.90 -8.85 3.12
C ALA A 28 -9.00 -9.92 3.17
N LYS A 29 -9.63 -10.20 2.03
CA LYS A 29 -10.58 -11.31 1.91
C LYS A 29 -9.92 -12.67 2.10
N GLN A 30 -8.70 -12.86 1.58
CA GLN A 30 -7.95 -14.11 1.74
C GLN A 30 -7.52 -14.33 3.20
N PHE A 31 -7.06 -13.28 3.88
CA PHE A 31 -6.60 -13.36 5.27
C PHE A 31 -7.71 -13.15 6.31
N ASN A 32 -8.98 -13.03 5.87
CA ASN A 32 -10.16 -12.83 6.74
C ASN A 32 -9.99 -11.65 7.72
N THR A 33 -9.45 -10.54 7.22
CA THR A 33 -9.14 -9.32 7.98
C THR A 33 -9.91 -8.13 7.40
N SER A 34 -9.92 -7.00 8.09
CA SER A 34 -10.73 -5.83 7.71
C SER A 34 -10.39 -5.29 6.30
N PRO A 35 -11.34 -5.35 5.34
CA PRO A 35 -11.09 -4.85 3.99
C PRO A 35 -10.89 -3.34 3.93
N THR A 36 -11.53 -2.58 4.83
CA THR A 36 -11.37 -1.13 4.92
C THR A 36 -9.97 -0.74 5.38
N MET A 37 -9.43 -1.46 6.37
CA MET A 37 -8.04 -1.25 6.83
C MET A 37 -7.02 -1.60 5.74
N ALA A 38 -7.25 -2.69 5.01
CA ALA A 38 -6.36 -3.07 3.91
C ALA A 38 -6.40 -2.08 2.73
N LEU A 39 -7.58 -1.54 2.40
CA LEU A 39 -7.71 -0.46 1.41
C LEU A 39 -6.93 0.78 1.86
N PHE A 40 -7.02 1.13 3.15
CA PHE A 40 -6.27 2.25 3.72
C PHE A 40 -4.76 2.03 3.63
N LEU A 41 -4.26 0.83 3.94
CA LEU A 41 -2.84 0.47 3.78
C LEU A 41 -2.39 0.54 2.32
N GLY A 42 -3.22 0.06 1.39
CA GLY A 42 -2.97 0.19 -0.05
C GLY A 42 -2.91 1.65 -0.51
N ALA A 43 -3.75 2.53 0.06
CA ALA A 43 -3.74 3.96 -0.23
C ALA A 43 -2.47 4.65 0.31
N ILE A 44 -2.00 4.26 1.50
CA ILE A 44 -0.73 4.74 2.06
C ILE A 44 0.42 4.40 1.10
N MET A 45 0.46 3.19 0.55
CA MET A 45 1.54 2.77 -0.36
C MET A 45 1.65 3.62 -1.63
N VAL A 46 0.57 4.28 -2.05
CA VAL A 46 0.54 5.17 -3.23
C VAL A 46 0.46 6.64 -2.84
N HIS A 47 0.75 6.96 -1.57
CA HIS A 47 0.70 8.32 -1.06
C HIS A 47 1.78 9.18 -1.73
N PRO A 48 1.45 10.38 -2.24
CA PRO A 48 2.38 11.20 -3.02
C PRO A 48 3.65 11.57 -2.25
N ALA A 49 3.58 11.78 -0.94
CA ALA A 49 4.77 12.06 -0.13
C ALA A 49 5.73 10.86 -0.06
N LEU A 50 5.22 9.62 0.00
CA LEU A 50 6.08 8.42 -0.02
C LEU A 50 6.75 8.26 -1.38
N ILE A 51 6.00 8.54 -2.46
CA ILE A 51 6.55 8.52 -3.82
C ILE A 51 7.66 9.58 -3.97
N GLN A 52 7.45 10.80 -3.46
CA GLN A 52 8.47 11.86 -3.50
C GLN A 52 9.73 11.47 -2.72
N MET A 53 9.59 10.93 -1.50
CA MET A 53 10.74 10.47 -0.72
C MET A 53 11.52 9.36 -1.44
N ALA A 54 10.83 8.47 -2.16
CA ALA A 54 11.47 7.44 -2.96
C ALA A 54 12.25 8.01 -4.16
N VAL A 55 11.73 9.06 -4.81
CA VAL A 55 12.40 9.76 -5.91
C VAL A 55 13.62 10.53 -5.43
N GLU A 56 13.51 11.20 -4.29
CA GLU A 56 14.58 12.02 -3.71
C GLU A 56 15.67 11.16 -3.03
N GLY A 57 15.44 9.86 -2.87
CA GLY A 57 16.39 8.93 -2.22
C GLY A 57 16.61 9.25 -0.75
N VAL A 58 15.62 9.89 -0.10
CA VAL A 58 15.73 10.30 1.31
C VAL A 58 15.67 9.03 2.18
N PRO A 59 16.64 8.83 3.09
CA PRO A 59 16.58 7.72 4.02
C PRO A 59 15.36 7.89 4.94
N PHE A 60 14.52 6.86 5.01
CA PHE A 60 13.34 6.83 5.85
C PHE A 60 13.54 5.78 6.95
N ASP A 61 13.91 6.25 8.13
CA ASP A 61 14.12 5.38 9.27
C ASP A 61 12.81 5.20 10.04
N VAL A 62 12.35 3.96 10.14
CA VAL A 62 11.13 3.60 10.87
C VAL A 62 11.54 2.81 12.11
N TYR A 63 11.30 3.36 13.30
CA TYR A 63 11.70 2.75 14.57
C TYR A 63 13.20 2.38 14.65
N GLY A 64 14.07 3.13 13.96
CA GLY A 64 15.52 2.87 13.90
C GLY A 64 15.93 1.80 12.88
N ILE A 65 15.01 1.29 12.07
CA ILE A 65 15.29 0.39 10.96
C ILE A 65 15.39 1.24 9.68
N PRO A 66 16.55 1.22 8.98
CA PRO A 66 16.69 1.94 7.72
C PRO A 66 15.79 1.31 6.66
N SER A 67 14.78 2.06 6.22
CA SER A 67 13.88 1.65 5.14
C SER A 67 14.25 2.43 3.89
N SER A 68 14.74 1.72 2.86
CA SER A 68 14.85 2.32 1.54
C SER A 68 13.44 2.51 0.98
N VAL A 69 12.97 3.75 0.89
CA VAL A 69 11.69 4.05 0.24
C VAL A 69 11.87 3.78 -1.24
N GLN A 70 11.23 2.75 -1.75
CA GLN A 70 11.28 2.38 -3.16
C GLN A 70 9.89 2.47 -3.77
N ILE A 71 9.82 2.95 -5.01
CA ILE A 71 8.57 2.98 -5.76
C ILE A 71 8.27 1.55 -6.20
N HIS A 72 7.36 0.90 -5.46
CA HIS A 72 6.91 -0.47 -5.74
C HIS A 72 5.71 -0.50 -6.71
N SER A 73 5.51 0.55 -7.51
CA SER A 73 4.41 0.69 -8.48
C SER A 73 4.49 -0.43 -9.53
N GLY A 74 3.76 -1.53 -9.29
CA GLY A 74 3.76 -2.73 -10.13
C GLY A 74 4.07 -4.03 -9.39
N THR A 75 4.48 -3.99 -8.12
CA THR A 75 4.69 -5.21 -7.32
C THR A 75 3.55 -5.41 -6.32
N VAL A 76 2.96 -6.61 -6.38
CA VAL A 76 1.84 -7.00 -5.51
C VAL A 76 2.29 -7.61 -4.19
N LEU A 77 3.53 -8.10 -4.13
CA LEU A 77 4.10 -8.77 -2.96
C LEU A 77 4.12 -7.91 -1.69
N PRO A 78 4.56 -6.63 -1.72
CA PRO A 78 4.67 -5.84 -0.50
C PRO A 78 3.32 -5.62 0.17
N ILE A 79 2.27 -5.32 -0.59
CA ILE A 79 0.94 -5.11 0.00
C ILE A 79 0.36 -6.41 0.58
N ILE A 80 0.58 -7.55 -0.08
CA ILE A 80 0.11 -8.85 0.44
C ILE A 80 0.76 -9.14 1.80
N LEU A 81 2.06 -8.90 1.94
CA LEU A 81 2.79 -9.05 3.20
C LEU A 81 2.29 -8.08 4.27
N VAL A 82 2.05 -6.82 3.92
CA VAL A 82 1.52 -5.80 4.83
C VAL A 82 0.14 -6.21 5.37
N VAL A 83 -0.77 -6.68 4.50
CA VAL A 83 -2.11 -7.14 4.91
C VAL A 83 -2.03 -8.45 5.71
N TRP A 84 -1.09 -9.34 5.38
CA TRP A 84 -0.83 -10.54 6.16
C TRP A 84 -0.39 -10.20 7.59
N ILE A 85 0.58 -9.29 7.76
CA ILE A 85 1.01 -8.82 9.09
C ILE A 85 -0.16 -8.12 9.80
N MET A 86 -0.90 -7.26 9.10
CA MET A 86 -2.09 -6.59 9.62
C MET A 86 -3.10 -7.59 10.17
N SER A 87 -3.30 -8.75 9.54
CA SER A 87 -4.25 -9.77 10.02
C SER A 87 -3.92 -10.24 11.45
N TYR A 88 -2.64 -10.42 11.77
CA TYR A 88 -2.22 -10.79 13.14
C TYR A 88 -2.35 -9.61 14.11
N VAL A 89 -1.98 -8.41 13.66
CA VAL A 89 -2.08 -7.18 14.46
C VAL A 89 -3.53 -6.88 14.80
N GLU A 90 -4.47 -7.05 13.88
CA GLU A 90 -5.91 -6.85 14.10
C GLU A 90 -6.45 -7.82 15.16
N VAL A 91 -6.09 -9.11 15.07
CA VAL A 91 -6.49 -10.12 16.06
C VAL A 91 -5.91 -9.80 17.44
N PHE A 92 -4.65 -9.38 17.50
CA PHE A 92 -4.00 -8.98 18.75
C PHE A 92 -4.67 -7.74 19.36
N LEU A 93 -4.90 -6.70 18.56
CA LEU A 93 -5.53 -5.45 19.00
C LEU A 93 -6.96 -5.67 19.50
N LYS A 94 -7.76 -6.50 18.81
CA LYS A 94 -9.11 -6.87 19.27
C LYS A 94 -9.11 -7.62 20.61
N LYS A 95 -8.01 -8.33 20.94
CA LYS A 95 -7.85 -9.01 22.23
C LYS A 95 -7.46 -8.05 23.36
N VAL A 96 -6.63 -7.05 23.07
CA VAL A 96 -6.13 -6.06 24.05
C VAL A 96 -7.14 -4.93 24.28
N THR A 97 -7.86 -4.57 23.22
CA THR A 97 -8.97 -3.62 23.24
C THR A 97 -10.24 -4.40 22.88
N PRO A 98 -10.72 -5.31 23.76
CA PRO A 98 -12.06 -5.85 23.58
C PRO A 98 -13.02 -4.67 23.61
N ASP A 99 -13.90 -4.59 22.61
CA ASP A 99 -14.92 -3.55 22.54
C ASP A 99 -15.72 -3.49 23.86
N ILE A 100 -15.95 -2.26 24.32
CA ILE A 100 -17.01 -1.92 25.27
C ILE A 100 -18.38 -2.10 24.62
#